data_AF-A0A7C3MKK2-F1
#
_entry.id   AF-A0A7C3MKK2-F1
#
_cell.length_a   1.000
_cell.length_b   1.000
_cell.length_c   1.000
_cell.angle_alpha   90.00
_cell.angle_beta   90.00
_cell.angle_gamma   90.00
#
_symmetry.space_group_name_H-M   'P 1'
#
loop_
_entity.id
_entity.type
_entity.pdbx_description
1 polymer ?
#
loop_
_entity_poly.entity_id
_entity_poly.type
_entity_poly.pdbx_seq_one_letter_code
_entity_poly.pdbx_strand_id
1 'polypeptide(L)'
;MRKRLLYAESSEWAEFLERADTVIDSPRFLQVKAEGRTRAGFVRSPNGAASFLKISEARSFAAGIIDRLRGSRAARALRAAKLLRKAGFLCPRPLAALDAIEMGAVRRSYLLSEALEDAEILSHFALGRSAAHRHGPARRKAVAEALAREIRHLHDAGLYTRDLQETNVMVRKEGNELRFYFLDLEDFRRARTVSWRQRMLNLVHLDRSIGRFVSRTGRLHFLYSYAGCDLDRAARKRLVSQYLEVRRSVDRAHRRKLQAGPGVGAPART
;
A
#
# COMPACT_ATOMS: atom_id res chain seq x y z
N MET A 1 -4.65 29.04 1.99
CA MET A 1 -4.80 27.91 1.04
C MET A 1 -6.26 27.51 0.97
N ARG A 2 -6.82 27.25 -0.22
CA ARG A 2 -8.22 26.83 -0.39
C ARG A 2 -8.35 25.34 -0.11
N LYS A 3 -9.23 24.94 0.81
CA LYS A 3 -9.56 23.54 1.05
C LYS A 3 -10.67 23.08 0.10
N ARG A 4 -10.54 21.85 -0.40
CA ARG A 4 -11.49 21.22 -1.32
C ARG A 4 -11.80 19.83 -0.80
N LEU A 5 -13.01 19.67 -0.25
CA LEU A 5 -13.54 18.37 0.12
C LEU A 5 -13.74 17.51 -1.13
N LEU A 6 -13.27 16.26 -1.08
CA LEU A 6 -13.42 15.29 -2.16
C LEU A 6 -14.52 14.27 -1.84
N TYR A 7 -14.64 13.91 -0.57
CA TYR A 7 -15.57 12.92 -0.05
C TYR A 7 -15.67 13.10 1.47
N ALA A 8 -16.85 12.91 2.02
CA ALA A 8 -17.07 12.68 3.44
C ALA A 8 -18.30 11.80 3.62
N GLU A 9 -18.22 10.83 4.52
CA GLU A 9 -19.34 9.97 4.87
C GLU A 9 -20.38 10.70 5.75
N SER A 10 -19.94 11.70 6.52
CA SER A 10 -20.78 12.57 7.34
C SER A 10 -20.22 14.01 7.37
N SER A 11 -21.05 14.97 7.76
CA SER A 11 -20.62 16.36 8.02
C SER A 11 -19.56 16.44 9.11
N GLU A 12 -19.66 15.61 10.15
CA GLU A 12 -18.67 15.53 11.24
C GLU A 12 -17.26 15.24 10.72
N TRP A 13 -17.12 14.28 9.79
CA TRP A 13 -15.82 13.96 9.21
C TRP A 13 -15.29 15.03 8.25
N ALA A 14 -16.18 15.74 7.55
CA ALA A 14 -15.80 16.88 6.75
C ALA A 14 -15.21 18.00 7.63
N GLU A 15 -15.90 18.36 8.72
CA GLU A 15 -15.44 19.35 9.69
C GLU A 15 -14.13 18.95 10.38
N PHE A 16 -13.99 17.66 10.71
CA PHE A 16 -12.75 17.14 11.27
C PHE A 16 -11.56 17.37 10.32
N LEU A 17 -11.71 17.07 9.03
CA LEU A 17 -10.63 17.28 8.05
C LEU A 17 -10.31 18.75 7.80
N GLU A 18 -11.28 19.65 7.92
CA GLU A 18 -11.03 21.10 7.88
C GLU A 18 -10.09 21.55 9.02
N ARG A 19 -10.07 20.83 10.15
CA ARG A 19 -9.20 21.09 11.30
C ARG A 19 -7.99 20.15 11.38
N ALA A 20 -7.77 19.30 10.36
CA ALA A 20 -6.74 18.26 10.40
C ALA A 20 -5.34 18.81 10.69
N ASP A 21 -4.98 19.97 10.12
CA ASP A 21 -3.67 20.59 10.37
C ASP A 21 -3.40 20.80 11.87
N THR A 22 -4.40 21.25 12.63
CA THR A 22 -4.30 21.44 14.09
C THR A 22 -4.26 20.12 14.85
N VAL A 23 -4.97 19.09 14.38
CA VAL A 23 -5.02 17.78 15.05
C VAL A 23 -3.67 17.08 15.03
N ILE A 24 -2.94 17.17 13.91
CA ILE A 24 -1.66 16.49 13.71
C ILE A 24 -0.59 16.97 14.70
N ASP A 25 -0.64 18.25 15.06
CA ASP A 25 0.31 18.87 15.97
C ASP A 25 -0.16 18.77 17.44
N SER A 26 -1.27 18.06 17.68
CA SER A 26 -1.81 17.80 19.01
C SER A 26 -1.42 16.41 19.53
N PRO A 27 -1.46 16.18 20.86
CA PRO A 27 -1.26 14.86 21.46
C PRO A 27 -2.28 13.80 21.02
N ARG A 28 -3.38 14.21 20.36
CA ARG A 28 -4.41 13.29 19.86
C ARG A 28 -3.98 12.56 18.58
N PHE A 29 -2.92 13.00 17.91
CA PHE A 29 -2.35 12.34 16.75
C PHE A 29 -1.23 11.40 17.17
N LEU A 30 -1.52 10.11 17.20
CA LEU A 30 -0.54 9.07 17.46
C LEU A 30 0.15 8.72 16.14
N GLN A 31 1.26 9.41 15.89
CA GLN A 31 2.02 9.24 14.65
C GLN A 31 2.62 7.83 14.57
N VAL A 32 2.32 7.13 13.47
CA VAL A 32 2.85 5.78 13.17
C VAL A 32 3.92 5.86 12.09
N LYS A 33 3.79 6.82 11.16
CA LYS A 33 4.70 6.99 10.03
C LYS A 33 4.98 8.47 9.79
N ALA A 34 6.25 8.84 9.76
CA ALA A 34 6.74 10.10 9.21
C ALA A 34 7.89 9.77 8.26
N GLU A 35 7.59 9.73 6.97
CA GLU A 35 8.58 9.40 5.94
C GLU A 35 8.50 10.41 4.79
N GLY A 36 9.62 11.11 4.57
CA GLY A 36 9.71 12.17 3.57
C GLY A 36 8.65 13.25 3.77
N ARG A 37 7.66 13.31 2.87
CA ARG A 37 6.59 14.31 2.83
C ARG A 37 5.23 13.76 3.26
N THR A 38 5.20 12.60 3.92
CA THR A 38 3.96 11.97 4.38
C THR A 38 4.01 11.75 5.89
N ARG A 39 2.97 12.23 6.57
CA ARG A 39 2.67 11.95 7.98
C ARG A 39 1.42 11.08 8.02
N ALA A 40 1.45 10.01 8.80
CA ALA A 40 0.29 9.15 9.00
C ALA A 40 0.24 8.62 10.43
N GLY A 41 -0.95 8.52 10.98
CA GLY A 41 -1.14 8.15 12.38
C GLY A 41 -2.59 7.96 12.75
N PHE A 42 -2.79 7.45 13.96
CA PHE A 42 -4.12 7.28 14.52
C PHE A 42 -4.61 8.59 15.12
N VAL A 43 -5.90 8.85 14.94
CA VAL A 43 -6.64 9.93 15.56
C VAL A 43 -7.89 9.34 16.20
N ARG A 44 -8.34 9.91 17.30
CA ARG A 44 -9.69 9.66 17.80
C ARG A 44 -10.63 10.72 17.29
N SER A 45 -11.77 10.28 16.80
CA SER A 45 -12.88 11.17 16.45
C SER A 45 -13.47 11.84 17.69
N PRO A 46 -14.31 12.88 17.50
CA PRO A 46 -15.08 13.47 18.59
C PRO A 46 -15.92 12.44 19.38
N ASN A 47 -16.44 11.42 18.70
CA ASN A 47 -17.19 10.31 19.32
C ASN A 47 -16.33 9.15 19.88
N GLY A 48 -14.99 9.28 19.88
CA GLY A 48 -14.06 8.34 20.52
C GLY A 48 -13.58 7.17 19.65
N ALA A 49 -14.17 6.95 18.48
CA ALA A 49 -13.76 5.92 17.53
C ALA A 49 -12.35 6.18 16.97
N ALA A 50 -11.54 5.12 16.89
CA ALA A 50 -10.21 5.20 16.29
C ALA A 50 -10.32 5.32 14.76
N SER A 51 -9.57 6.25 14.18
CA SER A 51 -9.46 6.47 12.75
C SER A 51 -8.00 6.64 12.36
N PHE A 52 -7.69 6.42 11.09
CA PHE A 52 -6.34 6.59 10.56
C PHE A 52 -6.31 7.77 9.60
N LEU A 53 -5.45 8.74 9.91
CA LEU A 53 -5.26 9.95 9.11
C LEU A 53 -3.93 9.87 8.38
N LYS A 54 -3.98 9.92 7.05
CA LYS A 54 -2.81 10.03 6.17
C LYS A 54 -2.78 11.40 5.51
N ILE A 55 -1.63 12.05 5.56
CA ILE A 55 -1.42 13.38 5.01
C ILE A 55 -0.16 13.37 4.19
N SER A 56 -0.28 13.79 2.94
CA SER A 56 0.82 13.76 2.00
C SER A 56 0.99 15.11 1.34
N GLU A 57 2.18 15.67 1.45
CA GLU A 57 2.54 16.91 0.79
C GLU A 57 3.03 16.65 -0.65
N ALA A 58 2.72 17.58 -1.55
CA ALA A 58 3.20 17.55 -2.91
C ALA A 58 4.73 17.69 -2.93
N ARG A 59 5.38 16.98 -3.86
CA ARG A 59 6.83 17.03 -3.99
C ARG A 59 7.34 18.41 -4.41
N SER A 60 6.55 19.11 -5.23
CA SER A 60 6.83 20.43 -5.77
C SER A 60 5.53 21.09 -6.24
N PHE A 61 5.60 22.38 -6.58
CA PHE A 61 4.47 23.11 -7.17
C PHE A 61 3.95 22.43 -8.45
N ALA A 62 4.86 22.15 -9.40
CA ALA A 62 4.52 21.50 -10.66
C ALA A 62 3.88 20.11 -10.46
N ALA A 63 4.38 19.32 -9.48
CA ALA A 63 3.76 18.05 -9.12
C ALA A 63 2.32 18.25 -8.60
N GLY A 64 2.09 19.30 -7.81
CA GLY A 64 0.77 19.67 -7.32
C GLY A 64 -0.23 20.05 -8.42
N ILE A 65 0.22 20.73 -9.47
CA ILE A 65 -0.60 21.03 -10.67
C ILE A 65 -0.94 19.73 -11.41
N ILE A 66 0.03 18.84 -11.61
CA ILE A 66 -0.20 17.53 -12.24
C ILE A 66 -1.18 16.70 -11.41
N ASP A 67 -1.06 16.69 -10.09
CA ASP A 67 -1.97 16.01 -9.17
C ASP A 67 -3.37 16.61 -9.24
N ARG A 68 -3.52 17.92 -9.48
CA ARG A 68 -4.83 18.55 -9.66
C ARG A 68 -5.58 18.01 -10.89
N LEU A 69 -4.84 17.71 -11.96
CA LEU A 69 -5.37 17.21 -13.24
C LEU A 69 -5.56 15.68 -13.25
N ARG A 70 -4.55 14.91 -12.82
CA ARG A 70 -4.58 13.44 -12.81
C ARG A 70 -5.32 12.86 -11.59
N GLY A 71 -5.67 13.72 -10.65
CA GLY A 71 -6.24 13.38 -9.35
C GLY A 71 -5.15 13.25 -8.30
N SER A 72 -5.39 13.92 -7.17
CA SER A 72 -4.51 13.95 -6.02
C SER A 72 -4.33 12.58 -5.38
N ARG A 73 -3.41 12.46 -4.42
CA ARG A 73 -3.21 11.20 -3.67
C ARG A 73 -4.51 10.72 -3.01
N ALA A 74 -5.21 11.61 -2.32
CA ALA A 74 -6.49 11.28 -1.69
C ALA A 74 -7.54 10.88 -2.73
N ALA A 75 -7.65 11.62 -3.85
CA ALA A 75 -8.58 11.27 -4.92
C ALA A 75 -8.27 9.91 -5.57
N ARG A 76 -6.99 9.58 -5.76
CA ARG A 76 -6.56 8.26 -6.26
C ARG A 76 -6.90 7.16 -5.27
N ALA A 77 -6.64 7.36 -3.98
CA ALA A 77 -6.95 6.39 -2.93
C ALA A 77 -8.46 6.12 -2.84
N LEU A 78 -9.31 7.15 -2.91
CA LEU A 78 -10.77 6.97 -2.96
C LEU A 78 -11.23 6.13 -4.15
N ARG A 79 -10.71 6.45 -5.35
CA ARG A 79 -11.03 5.68 -6.56
C ARG A 79 -10.60 4.23 -6.43
N ALA A 80 -9.41 3.98 -5.91
CA ALA A 80 -8.90 2.64 -5.65
C ALA A 80 -9.72 1.88 -4.61
N ALA A 81 -10.11 2.51 -3.49
CA ALA A 81 -10.98 1.92 -2.48
C ALA A 81 -12.32 1.49 -3.09
N LYS A 82 -12.94 2.34 -3.92
CA LYS A 82 -14.18 2.00 -4.63
C LYS A 82 -13.98 0.80 -5.57
N LEU A 83 -12.87 0.75 -6.30
CA LEU A 83 -12.55 -0.36 -7.22
C LEU A 83 -12.33 -1.68 -6.47
N LEU A 84 -11.52 -1.67 -5.41
CA LEU A 84 -11.22 -2.85 -4.60
C LEU A 84 -12.48 -3.41 -3.95
N ARG A 85 -13.25 -2.56 -3.26
CA ARG A 85 -14.49 -2.98 -2.59
C ARG A 85 -15.52 -3.53 -3.57
N LYS A 86 -15.66 -2.90 -4.75
CA LYS A 86 -16.57 -3.42 -5.80
C LYS A 86 -16.13 -4.79 -6.33
N ALA A 87 -14.83 -5.07 -6.34
CA ALA A 87 -14.28 -6.36 -6.76
C ALA A 87 -14.15 -7.37 -5.60
N GLY A 88 -14.67 -7.06 -4.40
CA GLY A 88 -14.68 -7.97 -3.25
C GLY A 88 -13.40 -7.96 -2.41
N PHE A 89 -12.45 -7.06 -2.67
CA PHE A 89 -11.23 -6.95 -1.89
C PHE A 89 -11.40 -6.00 -0.71
N LEU A 90 -10.74 -6.33 0.41
CA LEU A 90 -10.79 -5.54 1.62
C LEU A 90 -9.72 -4.44 1.60
N CYS A 91 -10.12 -3.26 2.07
CA CYS A 91 -9.27 -2.12 2.32
C CYS A 91 -9.92 -1.24 3.40
N PRO A 92 -9.16 -0.40 4.12
CA PRO A 92 -9.75 0.53 5.08
C PRO A 92 -10.82 1.40 4.41
N ARG A 93 -12.02 1.40 4.99
CA ARG A 93 -13.14 2.23 4.55
C ARG A 93 -12.77 3.71 4.66
N PRO A 94 -12.81 4.47 3.55
CA PRO A 94 -12.63 5.92 3.62
C PRO A 94 -13.77 6.57 4.39
N LEU A 95 -13.42 7.47 5.31
CA LEU A 95 -14.36 8.27 6.11
C LEU A 95 -14.48 9.68 5.54
N ALA A 96 -13.36 10.28 5.17
CA ALA A 96 -13.32 11.56 4.47
C ALA A 96 -12.01 11.76 3.71
N ALA A 97 -12.01 12.69 2.76
CA ALA A 97 -10.85 13.06 1.99
C ALA A 97 -10.92 14.52 1.53
N LEU A 98 -9.78 15.20 1.56
CA LEU A 98 -9.68 16.64 1.29
C LEU A 98 -8.35 16.96 0.61
N ASP A 99 -8.35 17.96 -0.27
CA ASP A 99 -7.13 18.57 -0.81
C ASP A 99 -7.00 20.02 -0.35
N ALA A 100 -5.80 20.43 0.07
CA ALA A 100 -5.47 21.84 0.24
C ALA A 100 -4.74 22.34 -1.00
N ILE A 101 -5.30 23.37 -1.62
CA ILE A 101 -4.92 23.91 -2.93
C ILE A 101 -4.42 25.33 -2.78
N GLU A 102 -3.33 25.64 -3.47
CA GLU A 102 -2.73 26.98 -3.50
C GLU A 102 -2.30 27.30 -4.94
N MET A 103 -2.72 28.45 -5.46
CA MET A 103 -2.44 28.86 -6.85
C MET A 103 -2.74 27.74 -7.88
N GLY A 104 -3.83 27.00 -7.68
CA GLY A 104 -4.23 25.88 -8.54
C GLY A 104 -3.49 24.55 -8.30
N ALA A 105 -2.39 24.55 -7.55
CA ALA A 105 -1.63 23.34 -7.23
C ALA A 105 -2.16 22.66 -5.96
N VAL A 106 -2.33 21.33 -6.00
CA VAL A 106 -2.53 20.54 -4.77
C VAL A 106 -1.24 20.59 -3.96
N ARG A 107 -1.31 21.08 -2.74
CA ARG A 107 -0.16 21.16 -1.82
C ARG A 107 -0.16 20.03 -0.81
N ARG A 108 -1.34 19.70 -0.29
CA ARG A 108 -1.55 18.60 0.66
C ARG A 108 -2.79 17.83 0.28
N SER A 109 -2.73 16.53 0.47
CA SER A 109 -3.88 15.64 0.40
C SER A 109 -4.05 14.94 1.74
N TYR A 110 -5.29 14.92 2.21
CA TYR A 110 -5.71 14.32 3.47
C TYR A 110 -6.65 13.17 3.15
N LEU A 111 -6.42 12.02 3.78
CA LEU A 111 -7.28 10.86 3.71
C LEU A 111 -7.50 10.35 5.13
N LEU A 112 -8.75 10.34 5.56
CA LEU A 112 -9.20 9.72 6.80
C LEU A 112 -9.90 8.41 6.46
N SER A 113 -9.50 7.32 7.12
CA SER A 113 -10.15 6.01 7.00
C SER A 113 -10.41 5.39 8.36
N GLU A 114 -11.18 4.32 8.40
CA GLU A 114 -11.28 3.49 9.60
C GLU A 114 -9.90 3.00 10.05
N ALA A 115 -9.72 2.86 11.36
CA ALA A 115 -8.57 2.18 11.93
C ALA A 115 -8.82 0.67 11.94
N LEU A 116 -7.85 -0.12 11.47
CA LEU A 116 -7.88 -1.58 11.56
C LEU A 116 -7.18 -2.02 12.85
N GLU A 117 -7.87 -1.88 13.99
CA GLU A 117 -7.30 -2.18 15.32
C GLU A 117 -7.12 -3.69 15.58
N ASP A 118 -7.89 -4.52 14.88
CA ASP A 118 -7.94 -5.98 14.99
C ASP A 118 -7.16 -6.70 13.89
N ALA A 119 -6.39 -5.97 13.09
CA ALA A 119 -5.54 -6.51 12.05
C ALA A 119 -4.06 -6.19 12.31
N GLU A 120 -3.17 -7.02 11.78
CA GLU A 120 -1.73 -6.85 11.91
C GLU A 120 -1.04 -6.74 10.56
N ILE A 121 0.04 -5.97 10.48
CA ILE A 121 0.91 -5.95 9.30
C ILE A 121 1.35 -7.39 8.96
N LEU A 122 1.40 -7.72 7.66
CA LEU A 122 1.67 -9.07 7.16
C LEU A 122 2.90 -9.73 7.82
N SER A 123 4.03 -9.03 7.91
CA SER A 123 5.23 -9.59 8.55
C SER A 123 5.00 -9.91 10.02
N HIS A 124 4.35 -9.03 10.78
CA HIS A 124 4.03 -9.26 12.19
C HIS A 124 3.12 -10.48 12.37
N PHE A 125 2.07 -10.58 11.56
CA PHE A 125 1.11 -11.68 11.61
C PHE A 125 1.72 -13.03 11.22
N ALA A 126 2.56 -13.04 10.19
CA ALA A 126 3.14 -14.25 9.61
C ALA A 126 4.37 -14.73 10.40
N LEU A 127 5.23 -13.81 10.83
CA LEU A 127 6.54 -14.13 11.40
C LEU A 127 6.57 -14.01 12.92
N GLY A 128 5.66 -13.25 13.52
CA GLY A 128 5.68 -12.85 14.93
C GLY A 128 6.37 -11.49 15.12
N ARG A 129 6.01 -10.79 16.20
CA ARG A 129 6.50 -9.42 16.51
C ARG A 129 7.94 -9.38 17.01
N SER A 130 8.51 -10.50 17.45
CA SER A 130 9.87 -10.57 17.99
C SER A 130 10.51 -11.93 17.72
N ALA A 131 11.84 -12.02 17.84
CA ALA A 131 12.58 -13.26 17.66
C ALA A 131 12.12 -14.38 18.63
N ALA A 132 11.75 -13.99 19.85
CA ALA A 132 11.25 -14.91 20.89
C ALA A 132 9.85 -15.47 20.60
N HIS A 133 9.05 -14.78 19.78
CA HIS A 133 7.66 -15.15 19.48
C HIS A 133 7.48 -15.53 18.02
N ARG A 134 8.51 -16.14 17.43
CA ARG A 134 8.49 -16.51 16.01
C ARG A 134 7.49 -17.62 15.76
N HIS A 135 6.53 -17.37 14.87
CA HIS A 135 5.57 -18.39 14.46
C HIS A 135 6.25 -19.53 13.70
N GLY A 136 5.73 -20.76 13.88
CA GLY A 136 6.29 -21.95 13.26
C GLY A 136 6.16 -21.99 11.72
N PRO A 137 6.94 -22.84 11.04
CA PRO A 137 6.95 -22.95 9.57
C PRO A 137 5.57 -23.25 8.95
N ALA A 138 4.74 -24.06 9.62
CA ALA A 138 3.42 -24.42 9.14
C ALA A 138 2.48 -23.19 9.02
N ARG A 139 2.47 -22.33 10.04
CA ARG A 139 1.69 -21.08 10.01
C ARG A 139 2.18 -20.14 8.90
N ARG A 140 3.50 -19.98 8.77
CA ARG A 140 4.09 -19.15 7.70
C ARG A 140 3.70 -19.65 6.31
N LYS A 141 3.72 -20.98 6.11
CA LYS A 141 3.32 -21.63 4.88
C LYS A 141 1.83 -21.36 4.58
N ALA A 142 0.94 -21.56 5.54
CA ALA A 142 -0.49 -21.32 5.38
C ALA A 142 -0.82 -19.85 5.04
N VAL A 143 -0.17 -18.89 5.71
CA VAL A 143 -0.33 -17.46 5.40
C VAL A 143 0.19 -17.15 4.00
N ALA A 144 1.36 -17.68 3.62
CA ALA A 144 1.94 -17.47 2.30
C ALA A 144 1.05 -18.03 1.18
N GLU A 145 0.48 -19.21 1.37
CA GLU A 145 -0.48 -19.81 0.44
C GLU A 145 -1.75 -18.98 0.27
N ALA A 146 -2.35 -18.56 1.39
CA ALA A 146 -3.57 -17.76 1.38
C ALA A 146 -3.33 -16.40 0.70
N LEU A 147 -2.22 -15.73 1.03
CA LEU A 147 -1.85 -14.46 0.41
C LEU A 147 -1.53 -14.62 -1.09
N ALA A 148 -0.87 -15.72 -1.49
CA ALA A 148 -0.59 -15.99 -2.89
C ALA A 148 -1.87 -16.14 -3.71
N ARG A 149 -2.88 -16.83 -3.16
CA ARG A 149 -4.21 -16.95 -3.77
C ARG A 149 -4.93 -15.60 -3.83
N GLU A 150 -4.89 -14.80 -2.77
CA GLU A 150 -5.52 -13.48 -2.72
C GLU A 150 -4.92 -12.53 -3.77
N ILE A 151 -3.59 -12.48 -3.88
CA ILE A 151 -2.91 -11.64 -4.89
C ILE A 151 -3.19 -12.17 -6.30
N ARG A 152 -3.31 -13.49 -6.49
CA ARG A 152 -3.71 -14.06 -7.78
C ARG A 152 -5.11 -13.61 -8.16
N HIS A 153 -6.06 -13.70 -7.23
CA HIS A 153 -7.43 -13.24 -7.42
C HIS A 153 -7.47 -11.74 -7.75
N LEU A 154 -6.70 -10.91 -7.03
CA LEU A 154 -6.56 -9.48 -7.31
C LEU A 154 -6.11 -9.22 -8.76
N HIS A 155 -5.07 -9.92 -9.21
CA HIS A 155 -4.56 -9.78 -10.58
C HIS A 155 -5.52 -10.32 -11.65
N ASP A 156 -6.25 -11.39 -11.35
CA ASP A 156 -7.25 -11.96 -12.24
C ASP A 156 -8.48 -11.03 -12.38
N ALA A 157 -8.81 -10.28 -11.32
CA ALA A 157 -9.81 -9.22 -11.35
C ALA A 157 -9.36 -7.93 -12.09
N GLY A 158 -8.18 -7.94 -12.71
CA GLY A 158 -7.66 -6.77 -13.45
C GLY A 158 -7.04 -5.69 -12.55
N LEU A 159 -6.82 -5.97 -11.27
CA LEU A 159 -6.29 -5.02 -10.29
C LEU A 159 -4.83 -5.34 -9.95
N TYR A 160 -4.02 -4.30 -9.82
CA TYR A 160 -2.65 -4.42 -9.32
C TYR A 160 -2.22 -3.09 -8.70
N THR A 161 -1.20 -3.11 -7.84
CA THR A 161 -0.60 -1.89 -7.30
C THR A 161 0.80 -1.69 -7.86
N ARG A 162 1.38 -0.50 -7.76
CA ARG A 162 2.82 -0.31 -8.04
C ARG A 162 3.67 -0.50 -6.80
N ASP A 163 3.06 -0.53 -5.62
CA ASP A 163 3.74 -0.55 -4.33
C ASP A 163 3.22 -1.68 -3.42
N LEU A 164 3.25 -2.91 -3.94
CA LEU A 164 2.91 -4.09 -3.13
C LEU A 164 4.07 -4.39 -2.19
N GLN A 165 3.96 -3.93 -0.95
CA GLN A 165 4.91 -4.18 0.13
C GLN A 165 4.19 -4.88 1.27
N GLU A 166 4.93 -5.58 2.12
CA GLU A 166 4.37 -6.27 3.28
C GLU A 166 3.70 -5.31 4.28
N THR A 167 4.24 -4.10 4.43
CA THR A 167 3.66 -3.01 5.22
C THR A 167 2.36 -2.46 4.65
N ASN A 168 2.07 -2.73 3.37
CA ASN A 168 0.84 -2.32 2.70
C ASN A 168 -0.21 -3.44 2.66
N VAL A 169 0.00 -4.52 3.42
CA VAL A 169 -0.97 -5.60 3.60
C VAL A 169 -1.14 -5.87 5.09
N MET A 170 -2.36 -5.69 5.60
CA MET A 170 -2.73 -6.12 6.94
C MET A 170 -3.53 -7.42 6.87
N VAL A 171 -3.42 -8.24 7.91
CA VAL A 171 -4.05 -9.54 8.02
C VAL A 171 -4.88 -9.56 9.29
N ARG A 172 -6.15 -9.94 9.14
CA ARG A 172 -7.05 -10.27 10.24
C ARG A 172 -7.40 -11.75 10.16
N LYS A 173 -7.41 -12.43 11.30
CA LYS A 173 -7.88 -13.81 11.40
C LYS A 173 -9.34 -13.82 11.84
N GLU A 174 -10.22 -14.43 11.07
CA GLU A 174 -11.64 -14.61 11.41
C GLU A 174 -11.94 -16.11 11.45
N GLY A 175 -12.00 -16.68 12.66
CA GLY A 175 -12.09 -18.14 12.83
C GLY A 175 -10.89 -18.84 12.18
N ASN A 176 -11.15 -19.61 11.11
CA ASN A 176 -10.11 -20.29 10.31
C ASN A 176 -9.72 -19.53 9.03
N GLU A 177 -10.39 -18.43 8.71
CA GLU A 177 -10.12 -17.63 7.51
C GLU A 177 -9.12 -16.51 7.78
N LEU A 178 -8.35 -16.17 6.75
CA LEU A 178 -7.47 -15.01 6.74
C LEU A 178 -8.07 -13.95 5.82
N ARG A 179 -8.29 -12.75 6.37
CA ARG A 179 -8.73 -11.56 5.64
C ARG A 179 -7.53 -10.66 5.36
N PHE A 180 -7.34 -10.28 4.11
CA PHE A 180 -6.24 -9.42 3.70
C PHE A 180 -6.76 -8.02 3.35
N TYR A 181 -6.29 -7.03 4.10
CA TYR A 181 -6.58 -5.63 3.87
C TYR A 181 -5.43 -4.98 3.11
N PHE A 182 -5.71 -4.49 1.90
CA PHE A 182 -4.74 -3.71 1.14
C PHE A 182 -4.74 -2.27 1.63
N LEU A 183 -3.55 -1.75 1.92
CA LEU A 183 -3.31 -0.38 2.31
C LEU A 183 -2.65 0.40 1.18
N ASP A 184 -2.37 1.68 1.45
CA ASP A 184 -1.75 2.64 0.54
C ASP A 184 -2.33 2.61 -0.88
N LEU A 185 -3.63 2.90 -0.93
CA LEU A 185 -4.46 2.65 -2.12
C LEU A 185 -4.14 3.54 -3.31
N GLU A 186 -3.38 4.63 -3.13
CA GLU A 186 -3.16 5.63 -4.17
C GLU A 186 -2.46 5.08 -5.42
N ASP A 187 -1.69 3.99 -5.28
CA ASP A 187 -0.94 3.36 -6.37
C ASP A 187 -1.61 2.14 -7.02
N PHE A 188 -2.83 1.80 -6.60
CA PHE A 188 -3.65 0.82 -7.28
C PHE A 188 -4.09 1.29 -8.66
N ARG A 189 -4.13 0.35 -9.60
CA ARG A 189 -4.48 0.54 -11.00
C ARG A 189 -5.41 -0.57 -11.45
N ARG A 190 -6.26 -0.25 -12.41
CA ARG A 190 -7.10 -1.20 -13.13
C ARG A 190 -6.56 -1.34 -14.55
N ALA A 191 -6.38 -2.57 -15.00
CA ALA A 191 -6.10 -2.93 -16.38
C ALA A 191 -7.18 -3.86 -16.89
N ARG A 192 -7.43 -3.87 -18.21
CA ARG A 192 -8.29 -4.90 -18.83
C ARG A 192 -7.75 -6.30 -18.53
N THR A 193 -6.43 -6.44 -18.56
CA THR A 193 -5.72 -7.65 -18.15
C THR A 193 -4.41 -7.21 -17.49
N VAL A 194 -4.13 -7.70 -16.28
CA VAL A 194 -2.83 -7.46 -15.65
C VAL A 194 -1.79 -8.33 -16.36
N SER A 195 -0.91 -7.68 -17.12
CA SER A 195 0.17 -8.35 -17.85
C SER A 195 1.03 -9.19 -16.92
N TRP A 196 1.62 -10.24 -17.47
CA TRP A 196 2.52 -11.12 -16.71
C TRP A 196 3.66 -10.34 -16.04
N ARG A 197 4.22 -9.35 -16.75
CA ARG A 197 5.28 -8.50 -16.21
C ARG A 197 4.82 -7.66 -15.02
N GLN A 198 3.60 -7.10 -15.05
CA GLN A 198 3.03 -6.37 -13.91
C GLN A 198 2.81 -7.29 -12.69
N ARG A 199 2.28 -8.50 -12.93
CA ARG A 199 2.11 -9.52 -11.87
C ARG A 199 3.44 -9.81 -11.20
N MET A 200 4.48 -10.12 -11.99
CA MET A 200 5.83 -10.40 -11.48
C MET A 200 6.44 -9.22 -10.72
N LEU A 201 6.25 -7.98 -11.20
CA LEU A 201 6.70 -6.80 -10.48
C LEU A 201 6.05 -6.70 -9.09
N ASN A 202 4.76 -6.98 -8.95
CA ASN A 202 4.10 -7.00 -7.65
C ASN A 202 4.69 -8.07 -6.72
N LEU A 203 4.87 -9.29 -7.21
CA LEU A 203 5.46 -10.35 -6.39
C LEU A 203 6.91 -10.05 -5.99
N VAL A 204 7.68 -9.41 -6.88
CA VAL A 204 9.06 -8.99 -6.59
C VAL A 204 9.09 -7.87 -5.55
N HIS A 205 8.21 -6.87 -5.63
CA HIS A 205 8.14 -5.81 -4.61
C HIS A 205 7.79 -6.39 -3.23
N LEU A 206 6.80 -7.30 -3.19
CA LEU A 206 6.42 -7.97 -1.95
C LEU A 206 7.60 -8.77 -1.38
N ASP A 207 8.21 -9.64 -2.19
CA ASP A 207 9.35 -10.44 -1.75
C ASP A 207 10.54 -9.58 -1.32
N ARG A 208 10.80 -8.45 -1.98
CA ARG A 208 11.88 -7.56 -1.55
C ARG A 208 11.60 -6.90 -0.20
N SER A 209 10.33 -6.60 0.10
CA SER A 209 9.94 -5.99 1.38
C SER A 209 10.03 -6.98 2.56
N ILE A 210 9.57 -8.24 2.38
CA ILE A 210 9.55 -9.25 3.46
C ILE A 210 10.78 -10.18 3.45
N GLY A 211 11.52 -10.23 2.34
CA GLY A 211 12.37 -11.35 1.96
C GLY A 211 13.53 -11.65 2.90
N ARG A 212 14.01 -10.69 3.69
CA ARG A 212 15.09 -10.97 4.67
C ARG A 212 14.68 -12.04 5.70
N PHE A 213 13.37 -12.32 5.83
CA PHE A 213 12.81 -13.28 6.77
C PHE A 213 12.25 -14.54 6.11
N VAL A 214 12.29 -14.65 4.78
CA VAL A 214 11.70 -15.77 4.02
C VAL A 214 12.82 -16.62 3.40
N SER A 215 12.73 -17.94 3.55
CA SER A 215 13.69 -18.89 2.96
C SER A 215 13.50 -19.01 1.45
N ARG A 216 14.50 -19.55 0.74
CA ARG A 216 14.38 -19.83 -0.70
C ARG A 216 13.21 -20.78 -1.00
N THR A 217 13.07 -21.83 -0.19
CA THR A 217 11.96 -22.79 -0.31
C THR A 217 10.61 -22.11 -0.12
N GLY A 218 10.48 -21.22 0.88
CA GLY A 218 9.26 -20.45 1.12
C GLY A 218 8.88 -19.55 -0.06
N ARG A 219 9.85 -18.91 -0.71
CA ARG A 219 9.60 -18.11 -1.92
C ARG A 219 9.08 -18.96 -3.08
N LEU A 220 9.73 -20.09 -3.35
CA LEU A 220 9.29 -20.99 -4.41
C LEU A 220 7.89 -21.52 -4.14
N HIS A 221 7.62 -21.88 -2.88
CA HIS A 221 6.31 -22.31 -2.45
C HIS A 221 5.23 -21.23 -2.72
N PHE A 222 5.50 -19.99 -2.34
CA PHE A 222 4.62 -18.85 -2.61
C PHE A 222 4.37 -18.67 -4.12
N LEU A 223 5.43 -18.70 -4.94
CA LEU A 223 5.31 -18.55 -6.40
C LEU A 223 4.48 -19.67 -7.03
N TYR A 224 4.66 -20.91 -6.59
CA TYR A 224 3.85 -22.04 -7.08
C TYR A 224 2.40 -21.92 -6.62
N SER A 225 2.17 -21.52 -5.36
CA SER A 225 0.82 -21.27 -4.83
C SER A 225 0.10 -20.17 -5.61
N TYR A 226 0.83 -19.12 -6.02
CA TYR A 226 0.30 -18.03 -6.84
C TYR A 226 -0.03 -18.46 -8.28
N ALA A 227 0.83 -19.28 -8.87
CA ALA A 227 0.64 -19.75 -10.23
C ALA A 227 -0.50 -20.78 -10.36
N GLY A 228 -0.75 -21.54 -9.29
CA GLY A 228 -1.79 -22.55 -9.21
C GLY A 228 -1.22 -23.97 -9.12
N CYS A 229 -2.10 -24.91 -8.76
CA CYS A 229 -1.85 -26.35 -8.87
C CYS A 229 -1.63 -26.68 -10.37
N ASP A 230 -0.89 -27.73 -10.71
CA ASP A 230 -0.77 -28.26 -12.09
C ASP A 230 0.33 -27.66 -12.98
N LEU A 231 1.32 -26.98 -12.41
CA LEU A 231 2.53 -26.65 -13.16
C LEU A 231 3.42 -27.88 -13.36
N ASP A 232 3.63 -28.26 -14.63
CA ASP A 232 4.67 -29.20 -15.04
C ASP A 232 6.09 -28.66 -14.71
N ARG A 233 7.11 -29.53 -14.81
CA ARG A 233 8.50 -29.17 -14.50
C ARG A 233 9.03 -28.03 -15.39
N ALA A 234 8.67 -27.98 -16.66
CA ALA A 234 9.10 -26.94 -17.59
C ALA A 234 8.43 -25.59 -17.28
N ALA A 235 7.14 -25.59 -16.94
CA ALA A 235 6.37 -24.43 -16.54
C ALA A 235 6.90 -23.84 -15.22
N ARG A 236 7.23 -24.68 -14.23
CA ARG A 236 7.90 -24.23 -12.99
C ARG A 236 9.24 -23.56 -13.28
N LYS A 237 10.07 -24.17 -14.15
CA LYS A 237 11.35 -23.56 -14.56
C LYS A 237 11.13 -22.21 -15.23
N ARG A 238 10.18 -22.10 -16.17
CA ARG A 238 9.84 -20.83 -16.85
C ARG A 238 9.39 -19.75 -15.86
N LEU A 239 8.48 -20.09 -14.95
CA LEU A 239 7.99 -19.18 -13.90
C LEU A 239 9.13 -18.64 -13.05
N VAL A 240 10.00 -19.51 -12.54
CA VAL A 240 11.14 -19.12 -11.70
C VAL A 240 12.12 -18.25 -12.50
N SER A 241 12.42 -18.61 -13.75
CA SER A 241 13.31 -17.82 -14.61
C SER A 241 12.78 -16.40 -14.84
N GLN A 242 11.50 -16.26 -15.16
CA GLN A 242 10.84 -14.95 -15.37
C GLN A 242 10.83 -14.12 -14.09
N TYR A 243 10.51 -14.75 -12.96
CA TYR A 243 10.56 -14.08 -11.66
C TYR A 243 11.98 -13.56 -11.34
N LEU A 244 13.01 -14.39 -11.53
CA LEU A 244 14.41 -14.01 -11.29
C LEU A 244 14.91 -12.94 -12.27
N GLU A 245 14.42 -12.93 -13.51
CA GLU A 245 14.73 -11.89 -14.49
C GLU A 245 14.18 -10.53 -14.04
N VAL A 246 12.89 -10.48 -13.69
CA VAL A 246 12.26 -9.25 -13.18
C VAL A 246 12.95 -8.80 -11.90
N ARG A 247 13.24 -9.72 -10.97
CA ARG A 247 13.97 -9.42 -9.73
C ARG A 247 15.33 -8.79 -10.01
N ARG A 248 16.15 -9.41 -10.88
CA ARG A 248 17.46 -8.86 -11.27
C ARG A 248 17.35 -7.47 -11.89
N SER A 249 16.31 -7.22 -12.69
CA SER A 249 16.04 -5.90 -13.26
C SER A 249 15.73 -4.85 -12.18
N VAL A 250 14.85 -5.18 -11.24
CA VAL A 250 14.50 -4.30 -10.10
C VAL A 250 15.71 -4.06 -9.19
N ASP A 251 16.53 -5.08 -8.93
CA ASP A 251 17.76 -4.98 -8.14
C ASP A 251 18.79 -4.05 -8.81
N ARG A 252 18.99 -4.17 -10.12
CA ARG A 252 19.85 -3.25 -10.89
C ARG A 252 19.34 -1.81 -10.84
N ALA A 253 18.05 -1.60 -11.05
CA ALA A 253 17.45 -0.26 -11.00
C ALA A 253 17.59 0.37 -9.61
N HIS A 254 17.42 -0.43 -8.55
CA HIS A 254 17.60 0.03 -7.17
C HIS A 254 19.06 0.40 -6.87
N ARG A 255 20.03 -0.45 -7.25
CA ARG A 255 21.46 -0.14 -7.09
C ARG A 255 21.87 1.13 -7.82
N ARG A 256 21.41 1.33 -9.06
CA ARG A 256 21.67 2.58 -9.82
C ARG A 256 21.15 3.81 -9.10
N LYS A 257 19.95 3.74 -8.49
CA LYS A 257 19.40 4.85 -7.70
C LYS A 257 20.23 5.15 -6.45
N LEU A 258 20.75 4.13 -5.75
CA LEU A 258 21.61 4.31 -4.59
C LEU A 258 22.96 4.92 -4.99
N GLN A 259 23.54 4.48 -6.11
CA GLN A 259 24.81 4.99 -6.63
C GLN A 259 24.71 6.42 -7.17
N ALA A 260 23.54 6.83 -7.68
CA ALA A 260 23.31 8.20 -8.15
C ALA A 260 23.21 9.24 -7.01
N GLY A 261 23.20 8.82 -5.74
CA GLY A 261 23.00 9.69 -4.57
C GLY A 261 21.62 10.38 -4.55
N PRO A 262 21.28 11.13 -3.48
CA PRO A 262 20.16 12.07 -3.55
C PRO A 262 20.54 13.16 -4.55
N GLY A 263 20.03 13.05 -5.78
CA GLY A 263 20.38 13.95 -6.87
C GLY A 263 20.29 15.42 -6.47
N VAL A 264 21.45 16.08 -6.56
CA VAL A 264 21.68 17.51 -6.75
C VAL A 264 20.50 18.12 -7.50
N GLY A 265 19.82 19.08 -6.87
CA GLY A 265 18.86 19.94 -7.53
C GLY A 265 19.52 20.57 -8.75
N ALA A 266 18.78 20.63 -9.85
CA ALA A 266 19.21 21.34 -11.06
C ALA A 266 19.83 22.70 -10.67
N PRO A 267 21.01 23.08 -11.22
CA PRO A 267 21.58 24.37 -10.93
C PRO A 267 20.58 25.44 -11.39
N ALA A 268 20.35 26.42 -10.50
CA ALA A 268 19.69 27.66 -10.83
C ALA A 268 20.39 28.23 -12.08
N ARG A 269 19.64 28.36 -13.17
CA ARG A 269 20.05 29.29 -14.22
C ARG A 269 19.68 30.67 -13.70
N THR A 270 20.71 31.43 -13.39
CA THR A 270 20.72 32.90 -13.25
C THR A 270 19.95 33.56 -14.36
#